data_AF-A0A844FDB2-F1
#
_entry.id   AF-A0A844FDB2-F1
#
_cell.length_a   1.000
_cell.length_b   1.000
_cell.length_c   1.000
_cell.angle_alpha   90.00
_cell.angle_beta   90.00
_cell.angle_gamma   90.00
#
_symmetry.space_group_name_H-M   'P 1'
#
loop_
_entity.id
_entity.type
_entity.pdbx_description
1 polymer ?
#
loop_
_entity_poly.entity_id
_entity_poly.type
_entity_poly.pdbx_seq_one_letter_code
_entity_poly.pdbx_strand_id
1 'polypeptide(L)'
;MLSLLHSFLTMKAYLPEFRIEKLLLDSAQDTYPVYKYCRQVNITPFIDLNPGHTGHFTYKDDFTIDDDGVLICKMGLRMHKDGYEAAKHRAKCRCPKANRKYGCFCEYPCSPAKYGRTVHIFTDDNPR
;
A
#
# COMPACT_ATOMS: atom_id res chain seq x y z
N MET A 1 3.69 -0.90 -21.20
CA MET A 1 2.74 0.15 -20.76
C MET A 1 2.30 1.10 -21.88
N LEU A 2 3.18 1.61 -22.75
CA LEU A 2 2.80 2.58 -23.80
C LEU A 2 1.75 2.07 -24.81
N SER A 3 1.77 0.77 -25.16
CA SER A 3 0.85 0.18 -26.14
C SER A 3 -0.61 0.20 -25.68
N LEU A 4 -0.90 -0.26 -24.45
CA LEU A 4 -2.27 -0.32 -23.94
C LEU A 4 -2.91 1.07 -23.84
N LEU A 5 -2.21 2.03 -23.22
CA LEU A 5 -2.73 3.39 -23.06
C LEU A 5 -3.00 4.04 -24.41
N HIS A 6 -2.10 3.85 -25.38
CA HIS A 6 -2.28 4.39 -26.72
C HIS A 6 -3.52 3.79 -27.39
N SER A 7 -3.67 2.46 -27.41
CA SER A 7 -4.84 1.79 -27.99
C SER A 7 -6.14 2.19 -27.28
N PHE A 8 -6.12 2.27 -25.96
CA PHE A 8 -7.30 2.62 -25.15
C PHE A 8 -7.77 4.06 -25.38
N LEU A 9 -6.85 5.03 -25.38
CA LEU A 9 -7.18 6.43 -25.62
C LEU A 9 -7.62 6.66 -27.07
N THR A 10 -6.98 5.96 -28.02
CA THR A 10 -7.37 5.99 -29.43
C THR A 10 -8.79 5.46 -29.61
N MET A 11 -9.11 4.32 -29.00
CA MET A 11 -10.46 3.76 -29.02
C MET A 11 -11.49 4.75 -28.45
N LYS A 12 -11.21 5.39 -27.31
CA LYS A 12 -12.10 6.42 -26.74
C LYS A 12 -12.28 7.62 -27.66
N ALA A 13 -11.24 8.04 -28.38
CA ALA A 13 -11.33 9.13 -29.34
C ALA A 13 -12.21 8.78 -30.55
N TYR A 14 -12.13 7.54 -31.05
CA TYR A 14 -12.96 7.06 -32.16
C TYR A 14 -14.40 6.71 -31.74
N LEU A 15 -14.62 6.34 -30.47
CA LEU A 15 -15.92 5.93 -29.95
C LEU A 15 -16.32 6.82 -28.76
N PRO A 16 -16.62 8.12 -28.98
CA PRO A 16 -16.85 9.08 -27.90
C PRO A 16 -18.10 8.77 -27.05
N GLU A 17 -19.07 8.06 -27.62
CA GLU A 17 -20.29 7.64 -26.93
C GLU A 17 -20.11 6.33 -26.13
N PHE A 18 -19.04 5.57 -26.42
CA PHE A 18 -18.82 4.28 -25.78
C PHE A 18 -18.32 4.45 -24.34
N ARG A 19 -19.15 4.04 -23.39
CA ARG A 19 -18.84 4.12 -21.96
C ARG A 19 -18.32 2.79 -21.46
N ILE A 20 -17.06 2.82 -21.02
CA ILE A 20 -16.43 1.68 -20.37
C ILE A 20 -16.75 1.78 -18.89
N GLU A 21 -17.39 0.76 -18.34
CA GLU A 21 -17.68 0.65 -16.90
C GLU A 21 -16.63 -0.20 -16.19
N LYS A 22 -16.17 -1.27 -16.86
CA LYS A 22 -15.27 -2.28 -16.29
C LYS A 22 -14.10 -2.53 -17.25
N LEU A 23 -12.91 -2.77 -16.70
CA LEU A 23 -11.69 -3.02 -17.48
C LEU A 23 -10.95 -4.23 -16.92
N LEU A 24 -10.79 -5.28 -17.72
CA LEU A 24 -10.02 -6.47 -17.36
C LEU A 24 -8.62 -6.37 -17.95
N LEU A 25 -7.59 -6.44 -17.11
CA LEU A 25 -6.19 -6.28 -17.52
C LEU A 25 -5.32 -7.39 -16.93
N ASP A 26 -4.23 -7.70 -17.63
CA ASP A 26 -3.20 -8.59 -17.12
C ASP A 26 -2.34 -7.92 -16.04
N SER A 27 -1.51 -8.73 -15.38
CA SER A 27 -0.63 -8.29 -14.32
C SER A 27 0.50 -7.36 -14.76
N ALA A 28 0.75 -7.18 -16.05
CA ALA A 28 1.69 -6.17 -16.53
C ALA A 28 1.14 -4.74 -16.36
N GLN A 29 -0.16 -4.60 -16.08
CA GLN A 29 -0.83 -3.32 -15.82
C GLN A 29 -1.08 -3.03 -14.33
N ASP A 30 -0.64 -3.91 -13.44
CA ASP A 30 -0.77 -3.76 -11.98
C ASP A 30 0.12 -2.63 -11.45
N THR A 31 -0.32 -1.40 -11.72
CA THR A 31 0.45 -0.18 -11.48
C THR A 31 -0.47 0.95 -11.00
N TYR A 32 -0.01 1.73 -10.02
CA TYR A 32 -0.77 2.87 -9.47
C TYR A 32 -1.36 3.83 -10.51
N PRO A 33 -0.65 4.20 -11.60
CA PRO A 33 -1.21 5.07 -12.63
C PRO A 33 -2.49 4.52 -13.28
N VAL A 34 -2.57 3.21 -13.50
CA VAL A 34 -3.76 2.57 -14.12
C VAL A 34 -4.94 2.63 -13.17
N TYR A 35 -4.76 2.22 -11.91
CA TYR A 35 -5.82 2.32 -10.90
C TYR A 35 -6.29 3.77 -10.69
N LYS A 36 -5.35 4.72 -10.62
CA LYS A 36 -5.65 6.15 -10.46
C LYS A 36 -6.48 6.68 -11.64
N TYR A 37 -6.08 6.36 -12.87
CA TYR A 37 -6.84 6.75 -14.05
C TYR A 37 -8.25 6.16 -14.00
N CYS A 38 -8.38 4.86 -13.76
CA CYS A 38 -9.68 4.18 -13.70
C CYS A 38 -10.60 4.83 -12.65
N ARG A 39 -10.08 5.12 -11.45
CA ARG A 39 -10.83 5.84 -10.41
C ARG A 39 -11.28 7.24 -10.85
N GLN A 40 -10.42 8.00 -11.53
CA GLN A 40 -10.75 9.36 -12.01
C GLN A 40 -11.87 9.36 -13.06
N VAL A 41 -11.95 8.30 -13.87
CA VAL A 41 -12.96 8.18 -14.93
C VAL A 41 -14.10 7.22 -14.58
N ASN A 42 -14.22 6.83 -13.31
CA ASN A 42 -15.25 5.89 -12.79
C ASN A 42 -15.31 4.55 -13.54
N ILE A 43 -14.13 3.97 -13.85
CA ILE A 43 -13.98 2.61 -14.37
C ILE A 43 -13.58 1.70 -13.22
N THR A 44 -14.21 0.52 -13.12
CA THR A 44 -13.79 -0.55 -12.20
C THR A 44 -12.74 -1.44 -12.86
N PRO A 45 -11.48 -1.42 -12.41
CA PRO A 45 -10.45 -2.29 -12.96
C PRO A 45 -10.46 -3.67 -12.27
N PHE A 46 -10.26 -4.72 -13.06
CA PHE A 46 -9.96 -6.08 -12.62
C PHE A 46 -8.58 -6.41 -13.17
N ILE A 47 -7.55 -6.30 -12.33
CA ILE A 47 -6.15 -6.47 -12.75
C ILE A 47 -5.58 -7.64 -11.97
N ASP A 48 -4.99 -8.59 -12.69
CA ASP A 48 -4.23 -9.64 -12.04
C ASP A 48 -3.03 -9.05 -11.28
N LEU A 49 -2.67 -9.61 -10.13
CA LEU A 49 -1.57 -9.05 -9.33
C LEU A 49 -0.23 -9.46 -9.92
N ASN A 50 0.69 -8.50 -10.05
CA ASN A 50 2.02 -8.80 -10.57
C ASN A 50 2.84 -9.64 -9.58
N PRO A 51 3.25 -10.87 -9.95
CA PRO A 51 4.02 -11.74 -9.07
C PRO A 51 5.43 -11.20 -8.77
N GLY A 52 5.98 -10.32 -9.60
CA GLY A 52 7.21 -9.58 -9.30
C GLY A 52 7.04 -8.52 -8.21
N HIS A 53 5.80 -8.12 -7.93
CA HIS A 53 5.42 -7.16 -6.88
C HIS A 53 4.71 -7.79 -5.68
N THR A 54 4.54 -9.11 -5.63
CA THR A 54 4.10 -9.86 -4.42
C THR A 54 5.27 -10.05 -3.47
N GLY A 55 6.06 -9.00 -3.24
CA GLY A 55 7.25 -9.03 -2.40
C GLY A 55 6.92 -9.80 -1.12
N HIS A 56 7.62 -10.91 -0.90
CA HIS A 56 7.36 -11.89 0.15
C HIS A 56 6.72 -11.23 1.37
N PHE A 57 5.39 -11.32 1.48
CA PHE A 57 4.67 -10.86 2.66
C PHE A 57 4.93 -11.90 3.74
N THR A 58 6.15 -11.93 4.26
CA THR A 58 6.38 -12.52 5.57
C THR A 58 5.77 -11.53 6.55
N TYR A 59 4.48 -11.70 6.82
CA TYR A 59 3.91 -11.21 8.06
C TYR A 59 4.71 -11.92 9.14
N LYS A 60 5.72 -11.21 9.65
CA LYS A 60 6.40 -11.64 10.87
C LYS A 60 5.28 -11.54 11.91
N ASP A 61 4.95 -12.66 12.53
CA ASP A 61 3.92 -12.71 13.58
C ASP A 61 4.44 -11.92 14.79
N ASP A 62 4.33 -10.59 14.70
CA ASP A 62 5.02 -9.66 15.56
C ASP A 62 4.28 -8.37 15.88
N PHE A 63 3.07 -8.26 15.36
CA PHE A 63 2.07 -7.29 15.78
C PHE A 63 0.68 -7.86 15.54
N THR A 64 -0.30 -7.33 16.25
CA THR A 64 -1.72 -7.54 15.97
C THR A 64 -2.36 -6.21 15.60
N ILE A 65 -3.58 -6.26 15.06
CA ILE A 65 -4.38 -5.08 14.74
C ILE A 65 -5.51 -5.04 15.78
N ASP A 66 -5.64 -3.93 16.50
CA ASP A 66 -6.72 -3.69 17.46
C ASP A 66 -8.02 -3.33 16.72
N ASP A 67 -9.16 -3.32 17.41
CA ASP A 67 -10.48 -3.09 16.81
C ASP A 67 -10.60 -1.72 16.12
N ASP A 68 -9.80 -0.74 16.54
CA ASP A 68 -9.72 0.59 15.93
C ASP A 68 -8.67 0.72 14.82
N GLY A 69 -8.13 -0.41 14.35
CA GLY A 69 -7.16 -0.48 13.26
C GLY A 69 -5.73 -0.11 13.68
N VAL A 70 -5.49 0.19 14.96
CA VAL A 70 -4.15 0.53 15.46
C VAL A 70 -3.35 -0.74 15.71
N LEU A 71 -2.08 -0.72 15.29
CA LEU A 71 -1.20 -1.85 15.48
C LEU A 71 -0.76 -1.98 16.94
N ILE A 72 -0.78 -3.19 17.48
CA ILE A 72 -0.27 -3.56 18.79
C ILE A 72 1.01 -4.37 18.62
N CYS A 73 2.11 -3.98 19.25
CA CYS A 73 3.36 -4.74 19.15
C CYS A 73 3.33 -6.00 20.06
N LYS A 74 4.32 -6.91 19.92
CA LYS A 74 4.46 -8.11 20.78
C LYS A 74 4.39 -7.89 22.29
N MET A 75 4.66 -6.67 22.76
CA MET A 75 4.60 -6.33 24.19
C MET A 75 3.21 -5.81 24.63
N GLY A 76 2.19 -5.90 23.76
CA GLY A 76 0.85 -5.38 24.05
C GLY A 76 0.73 -3.86 23.99
N LEU A 77 1.73 -3.16 23.42
CA LEU A 77 1.73 -1.70 23.37
C LEU A 77 1.25 -1.18 22.02
N ARG A 78 0.35 -0.18 22.04
CA ARG A 78 -0.17 0.52 20.86
C ARG A 78 0.94 1.28 20.14
N MET A 79 1.15 0.99 18.86
CA MET A 79 2.20 1.59 18.04
C MET A 79 1.86 3.04 17.64
N HIS A 80 2.89 3.87 17.44
CA HIS A 80 2.73 5.26 17.00
C HIS A 80 2.84 5.40 15.49
N LYS A 81 1.99 6.24 14.89
CA LYS A 81 2.11 6.64 13.48
C LYS A 81 3.38 7.50 13.29
N ASP A 82 4.24 7.11 12.35
CA ASP A 82 5.55 7.72 12.05
C ASP A 82 5.64 8.17 10.59
N GLY A 83 4.61 8.86 10.12
CA GLY A 83 4.56 9.45 8.79
C GLY A 83 4.06 8.50 7.70
N TYR A 84 4.18 8.97 6.45
CA TYR A 84 3.67 8.34 5.25
C TYR A 84 4.71 8.36 4.14
N GLU A 85 4.98 7.21 3.53
CA GLU A 85 5.91 7.07 2.40
C GLU A 85 5.12 7.19 1.09
N ALA A 86 5.01 8.42 0.58
CA ALA A 86 4.19 8.72 -0.59
C ALA A 86 4.60 7.92 -1.84
N ALA A 87 5.89 7.68 -2.04
CA ALA A 87 6.39 6.92 -3.19
C ALA A 87 5.96 5.44 -3.20
N LYS A 88 5.64 4.88 -2.02
CA LYS A 88 5.22 3.47 -1.88
C LYS A 88 3.75 3.31 -1.47
N HIS A 89 3.05 4.42 -1.26
CA HIS A 89 1.68 4.48 -0.77
C HIS A 89 1.47 3.70 0.56
N ARG A 90 2.40 3.84 1.51
CA ARG A 90 2.36 3.11 2.79
C ARG A 90 2.50 4.06 3.97
N ALA A 91 1.66 3.88 4.98
CA ALA A 91 1.86 4.47 6.29
C ALA A 91 2.91 3.68 7.07
N LYS A 92 3.67 4.40 7.89
CA LYS A 92 4.68 3.82 8.77
C LYS A 92 4.19 3.91 10.21
N CYS A 93 4.22 2.79 10.93
CA CYS A 93 3.97 2.74 12.37
C CYS A 93 5.23 2.25 13.07
N ARG A 94 5.56 2.83 14.22
CA ARG A 94 6.77 2.52 15.01
C ARG A 94 6.43 2.14 16.44
N CYS A 95 7.40 1.51 17.09
CA CYS A 95 7.37 1.20 18.52
C CYS A 95 7.03 2.46 19.36
N PRO A 96 6.14 2.36 20.35
CA PRO A 96 5.73 3.51 21.15
C PRO A 96 6.86 4.05 22.04
N LYS A 97 7.76 3.19 22.50
CA LYS A 97 8.94 3.58 23.28
C LYS A 97 10.08 4.14 22.42
N ALA A 98 9.82 4.49 21.16
CA ALA A 98 10.84 4.99 20.26
C ALA A 98 10.85 6.52 20.19
N ASN A 99 12.01 7.11 20.42
CA ASN A 99 12.29 8.53 20.28
C ASN A 99 13.09 8.79 19.00
N ARG A 100 12.76 9.88 18.28
CA ARG A 100 13.42 10.24 17.01
C ARG A 100 14.90 10.59 17.17
N LYS A 101 15.30 11.17 18.30
CA LYS A 101 16.67 11.59 18.57
C LYS A 101 17.49 10.48 19.25
N TYR A 102 16.87 9.75 20.17
CA TYR A 102 17.58 8.88 21.11
C TYR A 102 17.39 7.37 20.89
N GLY A 103 16.54 6.93 19.96
CA GLY A 103 16.34 5.49 19.69
C GLY A 103 15.18 4.88 20.48
N CYS A 104 15.18 3.56 20.65
CA CYS A 104 14.13 2.82 21.38
C CYS A 104 14.54 2.54 22.82
N PHE A 105 13.59 2.75 23.74
CA PHE A 105 13.76 2.53 25.19
C PHE A 105 13.02 1.28 25.69
N CYS A 106 12.77 0.30 24.82
CA CYS A 106 12.27 -1.00 25.29
C CYS A 106 13.39 -1.71 26.08
N GLU A 107 13.10 -2.08 27.34
CA GLU A 107 14.00 -2.92 28.16
C GLU A 107 14.27 -4.27 27.48
N TYR A 108 13.24 -4.82 26.83
CA TYR A 108 13.32 -6.02 25.99
C TYR A 108 12.92 -5.66 24.55
N PRO A 109 13.86 -5.24 23.69
CA PRO A 109 13.54 -4.81 22.33
C PRO A 109 12.92 -5.92 21.49
N CYS A 110 11.75 -5.65 20.90
CA CYS A 110 11.07 -6.58 19.99
C CYS A 110 11.65 -6.61 18.56
N SER A 111 12.69 -5.81 18.29
CA SER A 111 13.34 -5.68 16.98
C SER A 111 14.79 -5.21 17.18
N PRO A 112 15.74 -5.64 16.33
CA PRO A 112 17.13 -5.16 16.36
C PRO A 112 17.30 -3.72 15.84
N ALA A 113 16.24 -3.10 15.30
CA ALA A 113 16.33 -1.76 14.73
C ALA A 113 16.49 -0.67 15.82
N LYS A 114 17.29 0.37 15.52
CA LYS A 114 17.57 1.52 16.42
C LYS A 114 16.32 2.15 17.04
N TYR A 115 15.23 2.20 16.28
CA TYR A 115 13.97 2.83 16.67
C TYR A 115 12.88 1.81 17.03
N GLY A 116 13.27 0.57 17.36
CA GLY A 116 12.34 -0.51 17.67
C GLY A 116 11.61 -1.02 16.43
N ARG A 117 10.56 -1.82 16.64
CA ARG A 117 9.79 -2.37 15.52
C ARG A 117 9.12 -1.28 14.70
N THR A 118 9.27 -1.38 13.38
CA THR A 118 8.55 -0.57 12.41
C THR A 118 7.70 -1.49 11.55
N VAL A 119 6.46 -1.11 11.33
CA VAL A 119 5.53 -1.80 10.44
C VAL A 119 5.09 -0.81 9.36
N HIS A 120 5.04 -1.30 8.12
CA HIS A 120 4.52 -0.55 6.99
C HIS A 120 3.18 -1.15 6.59
N ILE A 121 2.13 -0.34 6.64
CA ILE A 121 0.79 -0.74 6.25
C ILE A 121 0.36 0.07 5.04
N PHE A 122 -0.33 -0.58 4.11
CA PHE A 122 -1.09 0.14 3.11
C PHE A 122 -2.30 0.77 3.79
N THR A 123 -2.66 1.96 3.33
CA THR A 123 -3.83 2.69 3.81
C THR A 123 -5.04 2.37 2.94
N ASP A 124 -6.24 2.59 3.47
CA ASP A 124 -7.51 2.29 2.76
C ASP A 124 -7.67 3.08 1.45
N ASP A 125 -6.95 4.19 1.28
CA ASP A 125 -6.91 4.98 0.05
C ASP A 125 -5.96 4.42 -1.02
N ASN A 126 -5.27 3.30 -0.74
CA ASN A 126 -4.49 2.58 -1.74
C ASN A 126 -5.41 2.16 -2.90
N PRO A 127 -5.18 2.68 -4.11
CA PRO A 127 -6.05 2.40 -5.25
C PRO A 127 -5.85 1.00 -5.85
N ARG A 128 -4.81 0.27 -5.40
CA ARG A 128 -4.51 -1.13 -5.77
C ARG A 128 -5.05 -2.10 -4.73
#